data_AF-A0A7K4H2S8-F1
#
_entry.id   AF-A0A7K4H2S8-F1
#
_cell.length_a   1.000
_cell.length_b   1.000
_cell.length_c   1.000
_cell.angle_alpha   90.00
_cell.angle_beta   90.00
_cell.angle_gamma   90.00
#
_symmetry.space_group_name_H-M   'P 1'
#
loop_
_entity.id
_entity.type
_entity.pdbx_description
1 polymer ?
#
loop_
_entity_poly.entity_id
_entity_poly.type
_entity_poly.pdbx_seq_one_letter_code
_entity_poly.pdbx_strand_id
1 'polypeptide(L)'
;MIRLESIHKRGVGREHPRSHLIQLSAAIIFFFIWILDSFIFMFSTILARYMPFIIQIVLFLILLIIGLFLIFRTGHILFHEETPSRLITTGIFAHTRHPLYLGVLIIYLGF
;
A
#
# COMPACT_ATOMS: atom_id res chain seq x y z
N MET A 1 9.28 -5.98 34.23
CA MET A 1 7.86 -5.89 33.80
C MET A 1 7.30 -4.50 34.12
N ILE A 2 7.82 -3.40 33.54
CA ILE A 2 7.43 -2.01 33.93
C ILE A 2 7.27 -1.05 32.72
N ARG A 3 7.49 -1.46 31.47
CA ARG A 3 7.61 -0.50 30.35
C ARG A 3 6.33 -0.22 29.52
N LEU A 4 5.28 -1.03 29.64
CA LEU A 4 4.11 -0.93 28.74
C LEU A 4 3.02 0.05 29.23
N GLU A 5 2.79 0.18 30.55
CA GLU A 5 1.76 1.09 31.08
C GLU A 5 2.06 2.58 30.82
N SER A 6 3.34 2.95 30.73
CA SER A 6 3.74 4.35 30.58
C SER A 6 3.50 4.93 29.18
N ILE A 7 3.40 4.08 28.14
CA ILE A 7 3.15 4.53 26.76
C ILE A 7 1.67 4.88 26.57
N HIS A 8 0.77 4.07 27.15
CA HIS A 8 -0.68 4.28 27.05
C HIS A 8 -1.12 5.60 27.71
N LYS A 9 -0.46 6.00 28.82
CA LYS A 9 -0.72 7.29 29.50
C LYS A 9 -0.28 8.52 28.71
N ARG A 10 0.63 8.41 27.74
CA ARG A 10 1.16 9.56 26.97
C ARG A 10 0.30 9.94 25.76
N GLY A 11 -0.80 9.24 25.51
CA GLY A 11 -1.63 9.46 24.32
C GLY A 11 -0.94 9.11 23.01
N VAL A 12 0.24 8.46 23.06
CA VAL A 12 0.95 7.96 21.89
C VAL A 12 0.13 6.81 21.34
N GLY A 13 -0.51 7.03 20.19
CA GLY A 13 -1.45 6.08 19.57
C GLY A 13 -2.93 6.47 19.69
N ARG A 14 -3.27 7.61 20.32
CA ARG A 14 -4.62 8.18 20.16
C ARG A 14 -4.77 8.69 18.74
N GLU A 15 -5.78 8.21 18.03
CA GLU A 15 -6.16 8.77 16.74
C GLU A 15 -6.42 10.27 16.89
N HIS A 16 -6.01 11.04 15.88
CA HIS A 16 -6.28 12.47 15.86
C HIS A 16 -7.79 12.68 16.05
N PRO A 17 -8.25 13.57 16.95
CA PRO A 17 -9.67 13.69 17.29
C PRO A 17 -10.56 14.06 16.10
N ARG A 18 -9.96 14.59 15.02
CA ARG A 18 -10.62 14.90 13.75
C ARG A 18 -10.21 13.97 12.59
N SER A 19 -9.68 12.78 12.87
CA SER A 19 -9.24 11.82 11.85
C SER A 19 -10.35 11.55 10.82
N HIS A 20 -11.57 11.32 11.29
CA HIS A 20 -12.77 11.13 10.47
C HIS A 20 -13.02 12.29 9.51
N LEU A 21 -12.94 13.55 9.99
CA LEU A 21 -13.12 14.73 9.14
C LEU A 21 -12.00 14.86 8.10
N ILE A 22 -10.76 14.60 8.51
CA ILE A 22 -9.60 14.65 7.62
C ILE A 22 -9.76 13.60 6.52
N GLN A 23 -10.09 12.36 6.88
CA GLN A 23 -10.29 11.27 5.92
C GLN A 23 -11.46 11.53 4.97
N LEU A 24 -12.58 12.05 5.49
CA LEU A 24 -13.72 12.44 4.66
C LEU A 24 -13.34 13.57 3.69
N SER A 25 -12.64 14.59 4.19
CA SER A 25 -12.19 15.71 3.34
C SER A 25 -11.20 15.25 2.26
N ALA A 26 -10.27 14.36 2.61
CA ALA A 26 -9.33 13.77 1.66
C ALA A 26 -10.06 12.93 0.61
N ALA A 27 -11.07 12.15 1.00
CA ALA A 27 -11.89 11.39 0.07
C ALA A 27 -12.66 12.32 -0.90
N ILE A 28 -13.27 13.39 -0.40
CA ILE A 28 -13.97 14.38 -1.23
C ILE A 28 -13.01 15.01 -2.25
N ILE A 29 -11.83 15.46 -1.80
CA ILE A 29 -10.82 16.05 -2.68
C ILE A 29 -10.35 15.04 -3.73
N PHE A 30 -10.08 13.80 -3.31
CA PHE A 30 -9.66 12.73 -4.20
C PHE A 30 -10.70 12.47 -5.29
N PHE A 31 -11.96 12.23 -4.92
CA PHE A 31 -13.02 11.96 -5.90
C PHE A 31 -13.29 13.16 -6.81
N PHE A 32 -13.21 14.37 -6.27
CA PHE A 32 -13.33 15.59 -7.07
C PHE A 32 -12.25 15.65 -8.15
N ILE A 33 -10.97 15.53 -7.77
CA ILE A 33 -9.85 15.54 -8.72
C ILE A 33 -9.99 14.40 -9.72
N TRP A 34 -10.33 13.20 -9.26
CA TRP A 34 -10.48 12.01 -10.11
C TRP A 34 -11.60 12.16 -11.15
N ILE A 35 -12.75 12.73 -10.78
CA ILE A 35 -13.85 13.01 -11.71
C ILE A 35 -13.43 14.08 -12.73
N LEU A 36 -12.83 15.18 -12.26
CA LEU A 36 -12.36 16.25 -13.14
C LEU A 36 -11.35 15.71 -14.16
N ASP A 37 -10.39 14.93 -13.70
CA ASP A 37 -9.40 14.32 -14.60
C ASP A 37 -10.04 13.30 -15.54
N SER A 38 -10.86 12.37 -15.06
CA SER A 38 -11.37 11.27 -15.90
C SER A 38 -12.36 11.74 -16.97
N PHE A 39 -13.17 12.76 -16.69
CA PHE A 39 -14.28 13.17 -17.56
C PHE A 39 -14.05 14.49 -18.29
N ILE A 40 -13.23 15.39 -17.74
CA ILE A 40 -13.04 16.73 -18.32
C ILE A 40 -11.66 16.85 -18.96
N PHE A 41 -10.59 16.60 -18.18
CA PHE A 41 -9.22 16.84 -18.66
C PHE A 41 -8.59 15.66 -19.38
N MET A 42 -9.00 14.45 -19.01
CA MET A 42 -8.56 13.17 -19.56
C MET A 42 -7.05 12.94 -19.50
N PHE A 43 -6.28 13.59 -18.61
CA PHE A 43 -4.82 13.48 -18.61
C PHE A 43 -4.35 12.05 -18.35
N SER A 44 -4.97 11.34 -17.41
CA SER A 44 -4.66 9.93 -17.11
C SER A 44 -4.97 8.97 -18.27
N THR A 45 -5.92 9.30 -19.13
CA THR A 45 -6.36 8.40 -20.21
C THR A 45 -5.47 8.44 -21.45
N ILE A 46 -4.56 9.42 -21.52
CA ILE A 46 -3.68 9.62 -22.69
C ILE A 46 -2.79 8.41 -22.90
N LEU A 47 -2.16 7.88 -21.85
CA LEU A 47 -1.26 6.73 -21.95
C LEU A 47 -2.00 5.47 -22.41
N ALA A 48 -3.23 5.27 -21.91
CA ALA A 48 -4.10 4.17 -22.30
C ALA A 48 -4.53 4.22 -23.77
N ARG A 49 -4.57 5.41 -24.38
CA ARG A 49 -4.87 5.58 -25.81
C ARG A 49 -3.74 5.10 -26.72
N TYR A 50 -2.49 5.21 -26.27
CA TYR A 50 -1.32 4.84 -27.06
C TYR A 50 -0.91 3.37 -26.89
N MET A 51 -1.21 2.78 -25.72
CA MET A 51 -0.82 1.40 -25.43
C MET A 51 -1.92 0.41 -25.85
N PRO A 52 -1.62 -0.60 -26.70
CA PRO A 52 -2.56 -1.67 -27.00
C PRO A 52 -3.08 -2.35 -25.74
N PHE A 53 -4.38 -2.63 -25.70
CA PHE A 53 -5.04 -3.23 -24.54
C PHE A 53 -4.39 -4.53 -24.06
N ILE A 54 -3.91 -5.37 -24.99
CA ILE A 54 -3.19 -6.61 -24.66
C ILE A 54 -1.92 -6.34 -23.85
N ILE A 55 -1.16 -5.30 -24.22
CA ILE A 55 0.07 -4.93 -23.50
C ILE A 55 -0.27 -4.45 -22.09
N GLN A 56 -1.35 -3.69 -21.93
CA GLN A 56 -1.83 -3.24 -20.61
C GLN A 56 -2.21 -4.43 -19.72
N ILE A 57 -2.97 -5.41 -20.24
CA ILE A 57 -3.33 -6.62 -19.49
C ILE A 57 -2.08 -7.41 -19.09
N VAL A 58 -1.14 -7.60 -20.01
CA VAL A 58 0.08 -8.36 -19.72
C VAL A 58 0.89 -7.67 -18.62
N LEU A 59 1.06 -6.34 -18.70
CA LEU A 59 1.75 -5.57 -17.67
C LEU A 59 1.03 -5.63 -16.32
N PHE A 60 -0.30 -5.48 -16.32
CA PHE A 60 -1.12 -5.63 -15.13
C PHE A 60 -0.92 -7.01 -14.48
N LEU A 61 -1.00 -8.09 -15.26
CA LEU A 61 -0.82 -9.45 -14.75
C LEU A 61 0.58 -9.67 -14.18
N ILE A 62 1.63 -9.16 -14.83
CA ILE A 62 3.00 -9.23 -14.34
C ILE A 62 3.12 -8.51 -12.99
N LEU A 63 2.66 -7.27 -12.89
CA LEU A 63 2.70 -6.49 -11.65
C LEU A 63 1.86 -7.15 -10.55
N LEU A 64 0.69 -7.67 -10.90
CA LEU A 64 -0.19 -8.39 -9.98
C LEU A 64 0.50 -9.63 -9.40
N ILE A 65 1.13 -10.46 -10.25
CA ILE A 65 1.85 -11.67 -9.82
C ILE A 65 3.01 -11.30 -8.89
N ILE A 66 3.81 -10.29 -9.26
CA ILE A 66 4.95 -9.83 -8.44
C ILE A 66 4.46 -9.30 -7.08
N GLY A 67 3.42 -8.46 -7.09
CA GLY A 67 2.87 -7.88 -5.88
C GLY A 67 2.26 -8.93 -4.94
N LEU A 68 1.49 -9.88 -5.50
CA LEU A 68 0.96 -11.00 -4.73
C LEU A 68 2.08 -11.89 -4.17
N PHE A 69 3.11 -12.19 -4.97
CA PHE A 69 4.27 -12.95 -4.50
C PHE A 69 4.92 -12.29 -3.27
N LEU A 70 5.15 -10.96 -3.32
CA LEU A 70 5.67 -10.20 -2.19
C LEU A 70 4.76 -10.30 -0.97
N ILE A 71 3.45 -10.11 -1.14
CA ILE A 71 2.47 -10.18 -0.03
C ILE A 71 2.47 -11.58 0.59
N PHE A 72 2.36 -12.63 -0.21
CA PHE A 72 2.30 -14.02 0.28
C PHE A 72 3.59 -14.45 0.96
N ARG A 73 4.76 -14.18 0.36
CA ARG A 73 6.06 -14.52 0.98
C ARG A 73 6.28 -13.77 2.29
N THR A 74 5.95 -12.49 2.31
CA THR A 74 6.12 -11.65 3.51
C THR A 74 5.16 -12.08 4.62
N GLY A 75 3.90 -12.37 4.27
CA GLY A 75 2.91 -12.88 5.23
C GLY A 75 3.30 -14.26 5.79
N HIS A 76 3.82 -15.16 4.96
CA HIS A 76 4.31 -16.46 5.44
C HIS A 76 5.44 -16.29 6.46
N ILE A 77 6.44 -15.46 6.15
CA ILE A 77 7.57 -15.19 7.05
C ILE A 77 7.07 -14.56 8.37
N LEU A 78 6.16 -13.58 8.32
CA LEU A 78 5.70 -12.90 9.53
C LEU A 78 4.78 -13.75 10.43
N PHE A 79 3.92 -14.57 9.84
CA PHE A 79 2.82 -15.22 10.57
C PHE A 79 2.98 -16.74 10.76
N HIS A 80 3.81 -17.42 9.97
CA HIS A 80 3.91 -18.89 10.00
C HIS A 80 5.30 -19.41 10.37
N GLU A 81 6.37 -18.65 10.13
CA GLU A 81 7.67 -18.98 10.71
C GLU A 81 7.63 -18.58 12.19
N GLU A 82 8.22 -19.39 13.08
CA GLU A 82 8.44 -19.01 14.49
C GLU A 82 9.39 -17.82 14.52
N THR A 83 8.84 -16.63 14.27
CA THR A 83 9.61 -15.42 14.15
C THR A 83 10.12 -15.07 15.55
N PRO A 84 11.45 -14.99 15.73
CA PRO A 84 11.96 -14.48 16.99
C PRO A 84 11.38 -13.08 17.20
N SER A 85 11.24 -12.64 18.44
CA SER A 85 10.83 -11.27 18.82
C SER A 85 11.82 -10.16 18.37
N ARG A 86 12.65 -10.47 17.37
CA ARG A 86 13.80 -9.75 16.89
C ARG A 86 13.58 -9.35 15.44
N LEU A 87 14.21 -8.24 15.05
CA LEU A 87 14.11 -7.70 13.70
C LEU A 87 14.61 -8.71 12.65
N ILE A 88 13.77 -8.99 11.64
CA ILE A 88 14.12 -9.80 10.48
C ILE A 88 14.82 -8.90 9.47
N THR A 89 16.06 -9.24 9.10
CA THR A 89 16.87 -8.45 8.16
C THR A 89 17.39 -9.29 6.99
N THR A 90 16.85 -10.50 6.81
CA THR A 90 17.29 -11.46 5.80
C THR A 90 16.29 -11.54 4.64
N GLY A 91 16.76 -11.99 3.47
CA GLY A 91 15.93 -12.14 2.28
C GLY A 91 15.30 -10.81 1.83
N ILE A 92 13.99 -10.82 1.60
CA ILE A 92 13.25 -9.65 1.09
C ILE A 92 13.34 -8.46 2.06
N PHE A 93 13.38 -8.72 3.37
CA PHE A 93 13.51 -7.70 4.40
C PHE A 93 14.89 -7.00 4.42
N ALA A 94 15.90 -7.56 3.74
CA ALA A 94 17.20 -6.90 3.56
C ALA A 94 17.11 -5.69 2.61
N HIS A 95 16.14 -5.69 1.70
CA HIS A 95 15.96 -4.65 0.69
C HIS A 95 14.91 -3.61 1.05
N THR A 96 13.87 -4.00 1.79
CA THR A 96 12.78 -3.10 2.18
C THR A 96 12.25 -3.48 3.55
N ARG A 97 12.04 -2.48 4.42
CA ARG A 97 11.55 -2.68 5.79
C ARG A 97 10.11 -3.22 5.84
N HIS A 98 9.30 -2.91 4.83
CA HIS A 98 7.90 -3.35 4.74
C HIS A 98 7.57 -3.94 3.35
N PRO A 99 8.06 -5.15 3.03
CA PRO A 99 7.88 -5.72 1.70
C PRO A 99 6.41 -6.03 1.36
N LEU A 100 5.57 -6.21 2.37
CA LEU A 100 4.12 -6.34 2.20
C LEU A 100 3.50 -5.07 1.60
N TYR A 101 3.88 -3.89 2.09
CA TYR A 101 3.42 -2.62 1.53
C TYR A 101 3.98 -2.37 0.13
N LEU A 102 5.23 -2.78 -0.12
CA LEU A 102 5.78 -2.74 -1.48
C LEU A 102 4.96 -3.60 -2.43
N GLY A 103 4.55 -4.80 -2.02
CA GLY A 103 3.66 -5.65 -2.81
C GLY A 103 2.33 -4.98 -3.15
N VAL A 104 1.69 -4.32 -2.18
CA VAL A 104 0.45 -3.56 -2.41
C VAL A 104 0.67 -2.38 -3.37
N LEU A 105 1.76 -1.63 -3.21
CA LEU A 105 2.09 -0.51 -4.10
C LEU A 105 2.35 -0.97 -5.55
N ILE A 106 2.98 -2.13 -5.74
CA ILE A 106 3.19 -2.72 -7.06
C ILE A 106 1.85 -3.11 -7.70
N ILE A 107 0.90 -3.64 -6.92
CA ILE A 107 -0.45 -3.93 -7.43
C ILE A 107 -1.15 -2.63 -7.84
N TYR A 108 -1.08 -1.57 -7.02
CA TYR A 108 -1.65 -0.26 -7.37
C TYR A 108 -1.03 0.35 -8.61
N LEU A 109 0.26 0.13 -8.86
CA LEU A 109 0.90 0.58 -10.09
C LEU A 109 0.35 -0.11 -11.34
N GLY A 110 -0.19 -1.32 -11.19
CA GLY A 110 -0.81 -2.06 -12.30
C GLY A 110 -2.24 -1.64 -12.63
N PHE A 111 -2.94 -0.99 -11.70
CA PHE A 111 -4.32 -0.50 -11.85
C PHE A 111 -4.35 0.93 -12.39
#